data_AF-A0A9D7KP15-F1
#
_entry.id   AF-A0A9D7KP15-F1
#
_cell.length_a   1.000
_cell.length_b   1.000
_cell.length_c   1.000
_cell.angle_alpha   90.00
_cell.angle_beta   90.00
_cell.angle_gamma   90.00
#
_symmetry.space_group_name_H-M   'P 1'
#
loop_
_entity.id
_entity.type
_entity.pdbx_description
1 polymer ?
#
loop_
_entity_poly.entity_id
_entity_poly.type
_entity_poly.pdbx_seq_one_letter_code
_entity_poly.pdbx_strand_id
1 'polypeptide(L)'
;MRKLTRFLFFALLTISLQAQTTSTYRTEAIDGNNNFSSTLEKFNTTRTQISAFVTWDKDYIYIGYSGNTPNGSISDGGRQFHIYFDTDPQLDPLQGTGTKFGEQWTWNPVLPFTANFHYVFEVNGTNEFLKVYDGGNLGGH
;
A
#
# COMPACT_ATOMS: atom_id res chain seq x y z
N MET A 1 -37.42 -35.29 15.55
CA MET A 1 -36.42 -35.21 14.46
C MET A 1 -36.66 -34.03 13.52
N ARG A 2 -37.83 -33.90 12.88
CA ARG A 2 -38.15 -32.86 11.87
C ARG A 2 -37.93 -31.38 12.31
N LYS A 3 -38.08 -31.07 13.61
CA LYS A 3 -37.82 -29.72 14.17
C LYS A 3 -36.32 -29.41 14.35
N LEU A 4 -35.52 -30.43 14.69
CA LEU A 4 -34.07 -30.30 14.86
C LEU A 4 -33.37 -30.12 13.51
N THR A 5 -33.82 -30.83 12.47
CA THR A 5 -33.30 -30.70 11.11
C THR A 5 -33.53 -29.31 10.53
N ARG A 6 -34.69 -28.69 10.80
CA ARG A 6 -34.99 -27.31 10.38
C ARG A 6 -34.13 -26.29 11.12
N PHE A 7 -33.94 -26.46 12.43
CA PHE A 7 -33.07 -25.58 13.21
C PHE A 7 -31.61 -25.65 12.74
N LEU A 8 -31.08 -26.85 12.49
CA LEU A 8 -29.74 -27.00 11.91
C LEU A 8 -29.63 -26.35 10.53
N PHE A 9 -30.64 -26.50 9.67
CA PHE A 9 -30.62 -25.91 8.34
C PHE A 9 -30.60 -24.38 8.39
N PHE A 10 -31.40 -23.76 9.26
CA PHE A 10 -31.37 -22.31 9.46
C PHE A 10 -30.06 -21.83 10.10
N ALA A 11 -29.52 -22.57 11.07
CA ALA A 11 -28.24 -22.24 11.70
C ALA A 11 -27.07 -22.31 10.69
N LEU A 12 -27.02 -23.35 9.85
CA LEU A 12 -26.02 -23.47 8.78
C LEU A 12 -26.17 -22.36 7.73
N LEU A 13 -27.41 -22.01 7.35
CA LEU A 13 -27.66 -20.92 6.41
C LEU A 13 -27.16 -19.58 6.94
N THR A 14 -27.37 -19.28 8.22
CA THR A 14 -26.87 -18.03 8.84
C THR A 14 -25.36 -17.98 8.96
N ILE A 15 -24.69 -19.12 9.20
CA ILE A 15 -23.22 -19.19 9.26
C ILE A 15 -22.60 -18.98 7.87
N SER A 16 -23.23 -19.50 6.81
CA SER A 16 -22.75 -19.30 5.43
C SER A 16 -22.87 -17.86 4.92
N LEU A 17 -23.82 -17.05 5.42
CA LEU A 17 -23.94 -15.64 5.04
C LEU A 17 -22.91 -14.72 5.73
N GLN A 18 -22.34 -15.14 6.86
CA GLN A 18 -21.33 -14.36 7.59
C GLN A 18 -19.90 -14.61 7.10
N ALA A 19 -19.71 -15.56 6.18
CA ALA A 19 -18.43 -15.87 5.56
C ALA A 19 -18.18 -15.09 4.25
N GLN A 20 -18.70 -13.87 4.11
CA GLN A 20 -18.15 -12.95 3.13
C GLN A 20 -16.79 -12.50 3.65
N THR A 21 -15.76 -13.20 3.19
CA THR A 21 -14.37 -12.76 3.33
C THR A 21 -14.28 -11.39 2.67
N THR A 22 -14.16 -10.34 3.48
CA THR A 22 -13.83 -9.01 2.97
C THR A 22 -12.45 -9.11 2.35
N SER A 23 -12.38 -9.24 1.02
CA SER A 23 -11.11 -9.38 0.33
C SER A 23 -10.39 -8.04 0.36
N THR A 24 -9.20 -8.01 0.95
CA THR A 24 -8.25 -6.88 0.85
C THR A 24 -7.67 -6.73 -0.56
N TYR A 25 -7.85 -7.76 -1.39
CA TYR A 25 -7.47 -7.84 -2.78
C TYR A 25 -8.67 -7.54 -3.68
N ARG A 26 -8.62 -6.43 -4.41
CA ARG A 26 -9.62 -6.00 -5.39
C ARG A 26 -9.03 -4.95 -6.32
N THR A 27 -9.69 -4.74 -7.44
CA THR A 27 -9.43 -3.62 -8.34
C THR A 27 -9.96 -2.32 -7.72
N GLU A 28 -9.13 -1.27 -7.69
CA GLU A 28 -9.57 0.10 -7.37
C GLU A 28 -9.84 0.86 -8.68
N ALA A 29 -10.97 1.57 -8.74
CA ALA A 29 -11.27 2.43 -9.87
C ALA A 29 -10.45 3.72 -9.78
N ILE A 30 -9.69 4.05 -10.84
CA ILE A 30 -8.92 5.30 -10.93
C ILE A 30 -9.79 6.37 -11.60
N ASP A 31 -10.75 6.90 -10.86
CA ASP A 31 -11.74 7.88 -11.32
C ASP A 31 -11.69 9.23 -10.56
N GLY A 32 -10.71 9.37 -9.65
CA GLY A 32 -10.56 10.54 -8.79
C GLY A 32 -11.33 10.48 -7.47
N ASN A 33 -12.14 9.44 -7.24
CA ASN A 33 -12.77 9.17 -5.95
C ASN A 33 -11.91 8.23 -5.11
N ASN A 34 -11.94 8.39 -3.79
CA ASN A 34 -11.29 7.46 -2.87
C ASN A 34 -12.30 6.38 -2.45
N ASN A 35 -12.24 5.20 -3.07
CA ASN A 35 -13.10 4.07 -2.72
C ASN A 35 -12.38 3.05 -1.82
N PHE A 36 -11.21 3.39 -1.28
CA PHE A 36 -10.46 2.51 -0.40
C PHE A 36 -11.22 2.22 0.90
N SER A 37 -11.13 0.97 1.35
CA SER A 37 -11.65 0.55 2.65
C SER A 37 -10.83 1.18 3.77
N SER A 38 -11.43 2.14 4.48
CA SER A 38 -10.76 2.80 5.61
C SER A 38 -10.40 1.86 6.79
N THR A 39 -10.99 0.66 6.82
CA THR A 39 -10.76 -0.36 7.86
C THR A 39 -9.74 -1.41 7.47
N LEU A 40 -9.64 -1.76 6.18
CA LEU A 40 -8.83 -2.89 5.72
C LEU A 40 -7.62 -2.48 4.87
N GLU A 41 -7.72 -1.35 4.19
CA GLU A 41 -6.73 -0.91 3.20
C GLU A 41 -5.95 0.31 3.68
N LYS A 42 -6.38 0.96 4.77
CA LYS A 42 -5.73 2.16 5.34
C LYS A 42 -4.62 1.80 6.32
N PHE A 43 -3.45 2.42 6.17
CA PHE A 43 -2.35 2.35 7.12
C PHE A 43 -2.32 3.53 8.07
N ASN A 44 -1.79 3.28 9.25
CA ASN A 44 -1.37 4.35 10.14
C ASN A 44 -0.14 5.04 9.57
N THR A 45 -0.14 6.36 9.55
CA THR A 45 1.01 7.16 9.18
C THR A 45 1.58 7.86 10.42
N THR A 46 2.75 8.48 10.28
CA THR A 46 3.37 9.25 11.37
C THR A 46 2.59 10.53 11.72
N ARG A 47 1.59 10.91 10.92
CA ARG A 47 0.74 12.09 11.12
C ARG A 47 -0.72 11.72 10.96
N THR A 48 -1.53 11.90 12.00
CA THR A 48 -2.96 11.53 11.99
C THR A 48 -3.78 12.22 10.89
N GLN A 49 -3.30 13.34 10.36
CA GLN A 49 -3.93 14.07 9.26
C GLN A 49 -3.67 13.48 7.87
N ILE A 50 -2.76 12.51 7.74
CA ILE A 50 -2.42 11.84 6.49
C ILE A 50 -2.89 10.40 6.57
N SER A 51 -3.64 9.97 5.57
CA SER A 51 -3.99 8.57 5.35
C SER A 51 -3.27 8.06 4.11
N ALA A 52 -2.74 6.85 4.22
CA ALA A 52 -2.20 6.09 3.09
C ALA A 52 -3.02 4.81 2.95
N PHE A 53 -3.26 4.38 1.73
CA PHE A 53 -4.07 3.21 1.40
C PHE A 53 -3.34 2.32 0.40
N VAL A 54 -3.51 1.01 0.53
CA VAL A 54 -3.08 0.04 -0.49
C VAL A 54 -4.14 -1.03 -0.71
N THR A 55 -4.33 -1.39 -1.97
CA THR A 55 -4.95 -2.66 -2.38
C THR A 55 -4.24 -3.13 -3.64
N TRP A 56 -4.51 -4.34 -4.09
CA TRP A 56 -3.93 -4.88 -5.31
C TRP A 56 -4.90 -5.85 -5.96
N ASP A 57 -4.72 -6.06 -7.27
CA ASP A 57 -5.33 -7.16 -8.02
C ASP A 57 -4.24 -8.01 -8.71
N LYS A 58 -4.60 -8.76 -9.75
CA LYS A 58 -3.69 -9.73 -10.38
C LYS A 58 -2.65 -9.04 -11.24
N ASP A 59 -2.92 -7.80 -11.63
CA ASP A 59 -2.13 -7.04 -12.58
C ASP A 59 -1.51 -5.80 -11.93
N TYR A 60 -2.17 -5.21 -10.92
CA TYR A 60 -1.81 -3.89 -10.41
C TYR A 60 -1.79 -3.80 -8.89
N ILE A 61 -0.92 -2.92 -8.39
CA ILE A 61 -0.95 -2.40 -7.01
C ILE A 61 -1.51 -0.99 -7.06
N TYR A 62 -2.53 -0.73 -6.24
CA TYR A 62 -3.22 0.55 -6.14
C TYR A 62 -2.83 1.23 -4.83
N ILE A 63 -2.27 2.44 -4.92
CA ILE A 63 -1.81 3.21 -3.77
C ILE A 63 -2.57 4.54 -3.75
N GLY A 64 -3.16 4.86 -2.61
CA GLY A 64 -3.87 6.11 -2.39
C GLY A 64 -3.26 6.90 -1.24
N TYR A 65 -3.23 8.23 -1.38
CA TYR A 65 -2.91 9.12 -0.27
C TYR A 65 -3.99 10.19 -0.16
N SER A 66 -4.36 10.54 1.07
CA SER A 66 -5.27 11.67 1.30
C SER A 66 -4.90 12.43 2.57
N GLY A 67 -5.21 13.73 2.61
CA GLY A 67 -5.12 14.52 3.82
C GLY A 67 -4.35 15.82 3.66
N ASN A 68 -3.96 16.42 4.78
CA ASN A 68 -3.27 17.70 4.83
C ASN A 68 -2.09 17.62 5.79
N THR A 69 -1.07 18.42 5.51
CA THR A 69 0.03 18.71 6.43
C THR A 69 -0.14 20.15 6.95
N PRO A 70 0.62 20.57 7.98
CA PRO A 70 0.65 21.99 8.38
C PRO A 70 1.03 22.94 7.23
N ASN A 71 1.72 22.45 6.20
CA ASN A 71 2.16 23.23 5.05
C ASN A 71 1.23 23.09 3.83
N GLY A 72 -0.01 22.58 3.99
CA GLY A 72 -0.98 22.46 2.89
C GLY A 72 -1.41 21.03 2.56
N SER A 73 -2.16 20.88 1.46
CA SER A 73 -2.70 19.62 0.96
C SER A 73 -1.59 18.68 0.53
N ILE A 74 -1.71 17.38 0.78
CA ILE A 74 -0.71 16.44 0.25
C ILE A 74 -0.69 16.39 -1.30
N SER A 75 -1.71 16.96 -1.94
CA SER A 75 -1.84 17.05 -3.40
C SER A 75 -1.26 18.37 -3.98
N ASP A 76 -0.47 19.13 -3.22
CA ASP A 76 0.09 20.42 -3.63
C ASP A 76 1.61 20.51 -3.46
N GLY A 77 2.19 21.63 -3.92
CA GLY A 77 3.50 22.10 -3.48
C GLY A 77 4.72 21.25 -3.87
N GLY A 78 4.65 20.46 -4.95
CA GLY A 78 5.79 19.64 -5.40
C GLY A 78 6.16 18.52 -4.42
N ARG A 79 5.18 18.01 -3.67
CA ARG A 79 5.42 16.93 -2.70
C ARG A 79 5.83 15.66 -3.43
N GLN A 80 6.85 15.00 -2.90
CA GLN A 80 7.36 13.74 -3.42
C GLN A 80 6.83 12.58 -2.60
N PHE A 81 6.32 11.56 -3.30
CA PHE A 81 5.92 10.29 -2.70
C PHE A 81 6.96 9.25 -3.06
N HIS A 82 7.54 8.62 -2.03
CA HIS A 82 8.54 7.57 -2.18
C HIS A 82 7.90 6.24 -1.85
N ILE A 83 7.95 5.30 -2.78
CA ILE A 83 7.38 3.96 -2.64
C ILE A 83 8.50 2.94 -2.87
N TYR A 84 8.72 2.06 -1.89
CA TYR A 84 9.77 1.06 -1.92
C TYR A 84 9.13 -0.33 -1.96
N PHE A 85 9.59 -1.20 -2.86
CA PHE A 85 9.12 -2.57 -2.98
C PHE A 85 10.25 -3.56 -2.74
N ASP A 86 9.97 -4.55 -1.91
CA ASP A 86 10.75 -5.78 -1.77
C ASP A 86 10.03 -6.87 -2.57
N THR A 87 10.74 -7.44 -3.54
CA THR A 87 10.27 -8.50 -4.44
C THR A 87 10.88 -9.85 -4.10
N ASP A 88 11.84 -9.90 -3.17
CA ASP A 88 12.44 -11.12 -2.65
C ASP A 88 12.42 -11.18 -1.11
N PRO A 89 11.24 -10.97 -0.48
CA PRO A 89 11.14 -10.83 0.97
C PRO A 89 11.65 -12.07 1.70
N GLN A 90 12.52 -11.84 2.68
CA GLN A 90 13.08 -12.87 3.55
C GLN A 90 12.44 -12.86 4.94
N LEU A 91 12.66 -13.92 5.71
CA LEU A 91 12.16 -14.00 7.10
C LEU A 91 12.75 -12.89 7.98
N ASP A 92 14.05 -12.62 7.83
CA ASP A 92 14.65 -11.38 8.32
C ASP A 92 14.51 -10.33 7.22
N PRO A 93 13.67 -9.29 7.38
CA PRO A 93 13.41 -8.29 6.34
C PRO A 93 14.66 -7.48 5.98
N LEU A 94 15.71 -7.54 6.81
CA LEU A 94 17.00 -6.92 6.55
C LEU A 94 17.93 -7.82 5.71
N GLN A 95 17.45 -8.95 5.21
CA GLN A 95 18.17 -9.82 4.27
C GLN A 95 17.41 -9.84 2.95
N GLY A 96 18.13 -10.08 1.85
CA GLY A 96 17.58 -10.07 0.51
C GLY A 96 18.61 -9.49 -0.47
N THR A 97 18.19 -9.34 -1.71
CA THR A 97 19.04 -8.79 -2.77
C THR A 97 18.87 -7.28 -2.94
N GLY A 98 17.99 -6.62 -2.18
CA GLY A 98 17.76 -5.17 -2.26
C GLY A 98 18.68 -4.31 -1.39
N THR A 99 18.35 -3.02 -1.28
CA THR A 99 19.04 -2.06 -0.40
C THR A 99 18.22 -1.68 0.82
N LYS A 100 18.89 -1.37 1.94
CA LYS A 100 18.28 -0.78 3.15
C LYS A 100 18.31 0.73 3.14
N PHE A 101 18.96 1.34 2.16
CA PHE A 101 19.11 2.79 2.09
C PHE A 101 18.06 3.33 1.14
N GLY A 102 17.09 4.06 1.69
CA GLY A 102 16.19 4.87 0.90
C GLY A 102 16.88 6.13 0.41
N GLU A 103 16.23 6.82 -0.51
CA GLU A 103 16.74 8.03 -1.12
C GLU A 103 15.76 9.18 -0.89
N GLN A 104 16.29 10.29 -0.40
CA GLN A 104 15.65 11.61 -0.46
C GLN A 104 16.76 12.64 -0.69
N TRP A 105 16.46 13.68 -1.46
CA TRP A 105 17.42 14.71 -1.92
C TRP A 105 18.45 15.12 -0.86
N THR A 106 18.04 15.30 0.40
CA THR A 106 18.89 15.76 1.51
C THR A 106 19.00 14.79 2.69
N TRP A 107 18.28 13.66 2.69
CA TRP A 107 18.27 12.72 3.81
C TRP A 107 18.01 11.30 3.31
N ASN A 108 18.95 10.38 3.53
CA ASN A 108 18.77 8.99 3.14
C ASN A 108 18.23 8.18 4.33
N PRO A 109 16.92 7.87 4.39
CA PRO A 109 16.39 7.05 5.46
C PRO A 109 16.96 5.63 5.39
N VAL A 110 17.12 5.00 6.55
CA VAL A 110 17.34 3.56 6.63
C VAL A 110 15.97 2.89 6.68
N LEU A 111 15.69 2.06 5.68
CA LEU A 111 14.47 1.28 5.56
C LEU A 111 14.49 0.12 6.57
N PRO A 112 13.32 -0.29 7.10
CA PRO A 112 13.21 -1.45 7.98
C PRO A 112 13.20 -2.79 7.21
N PHE A 113 13.44 -2.75 5.89
CA PHE A 113 13.52 -3.90 5.00
C PHE A 113 14.47 -3.62 3.82
N THR A 114 14.81 -4.63 3.02
CA THR A 114 15.55 -4.45 1.76
C THR A 114 14.62 -4.19 0.59
N ALA A 115 14.79 -3.07 -0.12
CA ALA A 115 13.99 -2.74 -1.31
C ALA A 115 14.77 -3.04 -2.60
N ASN A 116 14.14 -3.73 -3.56
CA ASN A 116 14.69 -3.92 -4.91
C ASN A 116 14.21 -2.83 -5.88
N PHE A 117 13.06 -2.22 -5.61
CA PHE A 117 12.51 -1.14 -6.43
C PHE A 117 12.21 0.09 -5.57
N HIS A 118 12.43 1.25 -6.16
CA HIS A 118 12.05 2.54 -5.59
C HIS A 118 11.39 3.38 -6.67
N TYR A 119 10.13 3.73 -6.43
CA TYR A 119 9.35 4.60 -7.28
C TYR A 119 9.12 5.93 -6.58
N VAL A 120 9.37 7.02 -7.29
CA VAL A 120 9.12 8.39 -6.84
C VAL A 120 8.32 9.14 -7.88
N PHE A 121 7.34 9.90 -7.40
CA PHE A 121 6.67 10.90 -8.22
C PHE A 121 6.45 12.19 -7.44
N GLU A 122 6.44 13.31 -8.15
CA GLU A 122 6.16 14.64 -7.64
C GLU A 122 4.74 15.06 -7.97
N VAL A 123 3.98 15.53 -6.97
CA VAL A 123 2.63 16.03 -7.22
C VAL A 123 2.67 17.39 -7.93
N ASN A 124 1.89 17.49 -9.01
CA ASN A 124 1.83 18.65 -9.91
C ASN A 124 3.18 19.02 -10.55
N GLY A 125 4.16 18.13 -10.50
CA GLY A 125 5.44 18.25 -11.19
C GLY A 125 5.48 17.44 -12.49
N THR A 126 6.63 17.48 -13.16
CA THR A 126 6.93 16.63 -14.32
C THR A 126 7.90 15.51 -13.98
N ASN A 127 8.24 15.36 -12.70
CA ASN A 127 9.27 14.45 -12.23
C ASN A 127 8.64 13.15 -11.72
N GLU A 128 8.93 12.07 -12.43
CA GLU A 128 8.58 10.70 -12.09
C GLU A 128 9.80 9.83 -12.36
N PHE A 129 10.19 9.01 -11.39
CA PHE A 129 11.37 8.17 -11.47
C PHE A 129 11.04 6.77 -10.98
N LEU A 130 11.37 5.76 -11.79
CA LEU A 130 11.44 4.37 -11.37
C LEU A 130 12.91 3.96 -11.29
N LYS A 131 13.32 3.47 -10.12
CA LYS A 131 14.68 3.01 -9.86
C LYS A 131 14.66 1.54 -9.52
N VAL A 132 15.65 0.83 -10.04
CA VAL A 132 15.85 -0.61 -9.80
C VAL A 132 17.19 -0.78 -9.11
N TYR A 133 17.24 -1.62 -8.08
CA TYR A 133 18.47 -1.96 -7.42
C TYR A 133 19.35 -2.83 -8.33
N ASP A 134 20.61 -2.41 -8.52
CA ASP A 134 21.55 -3.00 -9.49
C ASP A 134 22.79 -3.64 -8.84
N GLY A 135 22.76 -3.87 -7.52
CA GLY A 135 23.87 -4.46 -6.77
C GLY A 135 24.81 -3.45 -6.10
N GLY A 136 24.58 -2.14 -6.26
CA GLY A 136 25.34 -1.10 -5.58
C GLY A 136 24.47 -0.02 -4.94
N ASN A 137 23.53 0.54 -5.70
CA ASN A 137 22.61 1.59 -5.25
C ASN A 137 21.25 1.44 -5.96
N LEU A 138 20.27 2.27 -5.59
CA LEU A 138 19.09 2.47 -6.42
C LEU A 138 19.50 3.36 -7.60
N GLY A 139 19.80 2.73 -8.73
CA GLY A 139 20.15 3.40 -9.99
C GLY A 139 18.90 3.86 -10.73
N GLY A 140 18.91 5.08 -11.25
CA GLY A 140 17.82 5.60 -12.09
C GLY A 140 17.95 5.11 -13.53
N HIS A 141 16.84 4.65 -14.10
CA HIS A 141 16.64 4.58 -15.55
C HIS A 141 15.96 5.85 -16.04
#